data_AF-A0A0A5GG09-F1
#
_entry.id   AF-A0A0A5GG09-F1
#
_cell.length_a   1.000
_cell.length_b   1.000
_cell.length_c   1.000
_cell.angle_alpha   90.00
_cell.angle_beta   90.00
_cell.angle_gamma   90.00
#
_symmetry.space_group_name_H-M   'P 1'
#
loop_
_entity.id
_entity.type
_entity.pdbx_description
1 polymer ?
#
loop_
_entity_poly.entity_id
_entity_poly.type
_entity_poly.pdbx_seq_one_letter_code
_entity_poly.pdbx_strand_id
1 'polypeptide(L)'
;MRKNIFLIVVGMFLISGCTNGENRSKIPEHSPEQQEQIKDVLKHKKKEKQSVALTYKPVTNTQKIRKVSQINSKEIVQELQTSVGKIMIYNKKDDDKNHYGAFVNQNKTYDLGVVSGRHPDNINIHELKLYNNSLVRIDGVFGANAPVQNYFEIEDGKIKPFLKVTTGHVKEVDLEGDGKSEIVSLHGSPMLAHIYKWDNGAFKVANINEALGALHVSHTEENLFRVLFNGSKELVMYQYKTPGVLELKNKGADSQNSNENKASIQPHKEVTDITQLPDRVDLSFTPLELEGLERGEKLKSWEPLKSISLGSIKGKSITLHVFDETNQDNLCSASYETVSLVEFNGNTYKLPDCTSASLKEKKLKQALFTSKDLKQKNHEQIIVAGVELAANGPGRMLYMVYDSSGQNLWSFEDWGLLKVVDLDHSGEKEFINQFQGLHMQFPDVTIYRWENGTIYKSLSWKKVLSINNHNQNTVSLVTKSNQYIFDVRILTDYQSRTYQNVKYRYENGELQKIGG
;
A
#
# COMPACT_ATOMS: atom_id res chain seq x y z
N MET A 1 -38.66 36.50 34.35
CA MET A 1 -37.37 35.99 33.81
C MET A 1 -37.68 34.94 32.75
N ARG A 2 -37.58 35.29 31.48
CA ARG A 2 -37.80 34.37 30.35
C ARG A 2 -36.46 33.73 29.98
N LYS A 3 -36.35 32.41 30.06
CA LYS A 3 -35.18 31.64 29.61
C LYS A 3 -35.35 31.36 28.12
N ASN A 4 -34.52 31.99 27.29
CA ASN A 4 -34.38 31.65 25.88
C ASN A 4 -33.54 30.37 25.78
N ILE A 5 -34.13 29.32 25.22
CA ILE A 5 -33.44 28.09 24.81
C ILE A 5 -33.05 28.30 23.34
N PHE A 6 -31.74 28.43 23.07
CA PHE A 6 -31.20 28.41 21.72
C PHE A 6 -31.05 26.95 21.28
N LEU A 7 -31.90 26.52 20.35
CA LEU A 7 -31.80 25.24 19.66
C LEU A 7 -30.86 25.43 18.46
N ILE A 8 -29.65 24.90 18.52
CA ILE A 8 -28.74 24.86 17.37
C ILE A 8 -29.06 23.59 16.57
N VAL A 9 -29.71 23.77 15.42
CA VAL A 9 -29.90 22.74 14.41
C VAL A 9 -28.62 22.65 13.58
N VAL A 10 -27.83 21.60 13.80
CA VAL A 10 -26.72 21.24 12.91
C VAL A 10 -27.30 20.36 11.80
N GLY A 11 -27.68 20.98 10.69
CA GLY A 11 -27.99 20.28 9.44
C GLY A 11 -26.72 20.08 8.62
N MET A 12 -26.13 18.89 8.68
CA MET A 12 -25.10 18.45 7.72
C MET A 12 -25.71 17.31 6.89
N PHE A 13 -26.19 17.66 5.70
CA PHE A 13 -26.41 16.71 4.60
C PHE A 13 -25.33 16.99 3.55
N LEU A 14 -24.36 16.11 3.43
CA LEU A 14 -23.57 15.95 2.21
C LEU A 14 -23.97 14.61 1.59
N ILE A 15 -24.99 14.68 0.73
CA ILE A 15 -25.35 13.59 -0.17
C ILE A 15 -24.54 13.81 -1.44
N SER A 16 -23.42 13.12 -1.59
CA SER A 16 -22.76 12.94 -2.89
C SER A 16 -23.30 11.65 -3.52
N GLY A 17 -24.50 11.72 -4.09
CA GLY A 17 -25.05 10.67 -4.92
C GLY A 17 -24.62 10.88 -6.37
N CYS A 18 -23.86 9.94 -6.94
CA CYS A 18 -23.69 9.83 -8.38
C CYS A 18 -25.01 9.30 -8.98
N THR A 19 -25.89 10.20 -9.43
CA THR A 19 -27.02 9.82 -10.28
C THR A 19 -26.55 9.74 -11.73
N ASN A 20 -26.62 8.54 -12.31
CA ASN A 20 -26.63 8.36 -13.75
C ASN A 20 -27.94 8.92 -14.30
N GLY A 21 -27.85 9.89 -15.21
CA GLY A 21 -29.00 10.47 -15.89
C GLY A 21 -28.59 11.05 -17.24
N GLU A 22 -28.98 10.36 -18.31
CA GLU A 22 -29.05 10.91 -19.66
C GLU A 22 -29.96 12.15 -19.65
N ASN A 23 -29.38 13.34 -19.65
CA ASN A 23 -30.01 14.56 -20.16
C ASN A 23 -28.95 15.64 -20.36
N ARG A 24 -28.59 15.89 -21.62
CA ARG A 24 -27.76 17.05 -22.01
C ARG A 24 -28.59 18.33 -21.84
N SER A 25 -28.43 19.03 -20.71
CA SER A 25 -28.78 20.44 -20.63
C SER A 25 -27.62 21.29 -21.17
N LYS A 26 -27.96 22.26 -22.02
CA LYS A 26 -27.00 23.21 -22.61
C LYS A 26 -26.40 24.08 -21.51
N ILE A 27 -25.08 24.16 -21.46
CA ILE A 27 -24.33 25.11 -20.63
C ILE A 27 -24.62 26.52 -21.17
N PRO A 28 -24.88 27.54 -20.32
CA PRO A 28 -25.04 28.91 -20.79
C PRO A 28 -23.71 29.44 -21.31
N GLU A 29 -23.68 29.93 -22.55
CA GLU A 29 -22.54 30.70 -23.06
C GLU A 29 -22.41 32.01 -22.27
N HIS A 30 -21.22 32.26 -21.74
CA HIS A 30 -20.88 33.55 -21.12
C HIS A 30 -20.89 34.67 -22.16
N SER A 31 -21.36 35.86 -21.75
CA SER A 31 -21.43 37.01 -22.63
C SER A 31 -20.03 37.43 -23.11
N PRO A 32 -19.90 38.04 -24.30
CA PRO A 32 -18.63 38.52 -24.84
C PRO A 32 -17.85 39.43 -23.87
N GLU A 33 -18.54 40.21 -23.04
CA GLU A 33 -17.91 41.08 -22.02
C GLU A 33 -17.23 40.30 -20.87
N GLN A 34 -17.74 39.13 -20.49
CA GLN A 34 -17.09 38.28 -19.49
C GLN A 34 -15.86 37.57 -20.07
N GLN A 35 -15.84 37.31 -21.37
CA GLN A 35 -14.68 36.72 -22.05
C GLN A 35 -13.56 37.74 -22.28
N GLU A 36 -13.89 39.03 -22.39
CA GLU A 36 -12.91 40.11 -22.57
C GLU A 36 -12.25 40.51 -21.24
N GLN A 37 -12.98 40.48 -20.12
CA GLN A 37 -12.39 40.64 -18.77
C GLN A 37 -11.44 39.49 -18.38
N ILE A 38 -11.67 38.27 -18.88
CA ILE A 38 -10.75 37.14 -18.68
C ILE A 38 -9.46 37.30 -19.52
N LYS A 39 -9.52 37.96 -20.68
CA LYS A 39 -8.36 38.22 -21.55
C LYS A 39 -7.45 39.33 -21.01
N ASP A 40 -8.02 40.33 -20.33
CA ASP A 40 -7.23 41.43 -19.72
C ASP A 40 -6.55 41.04 -18.40
N VAL A 41 -7.05 40.03 -17.67
CA VAL A 41 -6.32 39.44 -16.54
C VAL A 41 -5.09 38.63 -17.01
N LEU A 42 -5.08 38.19 -18.28
CA LEU A 42 -4.00 37.38 -18.87
C LEU A 42 -2.91 38.19 -19.58
N LYS A 43 -3.06 39.51 -19.75
CA LYS A 43 -2.03 40.37 -20.34
C LYS A 43 -1.52 41.38 -19.32
N HIS A 44 -0.22 41.30 -19.05
CA HIS A 44 0.57 42.14 -18.14
C HIS A 44 0.57 41.75 -16.65
N LYS A 45 1.20 40.62 -16.35
CA LYS A 45 2.08 40.54 -15.16
C LYS A 45 3.47 40.12 -15.58
N LYS A 46 4.44 41.00 -15.33
CA LYS A 46 5.85 40.65 -15.17
C LYS A 46 5.87 39.67 -13.99
N LYS A 47 5.74 38.35 -14.28
CA LYS A 47 5.46 37.31 -13.27
C LYS A 47 6.64 37.19 -12.30
N GLU A 48 6.55 37.84 -11.16
CA GLU A 48 7.35 37.50 -9.98
C GLU A 48 7.09 36.05 -9.58
N LYS A 49 8.08 35.37 -9.00
CA LYS A 49 7.91 34.00 -8.51
C LYS A 49 6.86 34.01 -7.39
N GLN A 50 5.76 33.28 -7.57
CA GLN A 50 4.70 33.20 -6.57
C GLN A 50 5.15 32.26 -5.45
N SER A 51 5.56 32.86 -4.32
CA SER A 51 5.80 32.14 -3.08
C SER A 51 4.49 32.05 -2.30
N VAL A 52 4.17 30.87 -1.79
CA VAL A 52 2.99 30.64 -0.94
C VAL A 52 3.47 30.20 0.43
N ALA A 53 3.17 30.99 1.46
CA ALA A 53 3.54 30.64 2.84
C ALA A 53 2.75 29.41 3.32
N LEU A 54 3.41 28.53 4.08
CA LEU A 54 2.77 27.39 4.70
C LEU A 54 2.33 27.73 6.13
N THR A 55 1.09 27.38 6.46
CA THR A 55 0.56 27.54 7.81
C THR A 55 0.86 26.31 8.64
N TYR A 56 1.76 26.46 9.61
CA TYR A 56 2.17 25.39 10.51
C TYR A 56 1.30 25.34 11.76
N LYS A 57 0.72 24.17 12.04
CA LYS A 57 -0.08 23.87 13.23
C LYS A 57 0.75 23.01 14.21
N PRO A 58 0.67 23.23 15.54
CA PRO A 58 1.33 22.36 16.51
C PRO A 58 0.84 20.91 16.39
N VAL A 59 1.75 19.95 16.55
CA VAL A 59 1.43 18.52 16.59
C VAL A 59 1.28 18.09 18.04
N THR A 60 0.17 17.42 18.35
CA THR A 60 -0.01 16.77 19.66
C THR A 60 0.45 15.32 19.56
N ASN A 61 1.52 14.97 20.28
CA ASN A 61 1.96 13.58 20.36
C ASN A 61 1.13 12.82 21.41
N THR A 62 0.46 11.75 20.98
CA THR A 62 -0.43 10.93 21.81
C THR A 62 0.21 9.61 22.24
N GLN A 63 1.44 9.33 21.83
CA GLN A 63 2.17 8.11 22.22
C GLN A 63 2.34 8.04 23.73
N LYS A 64 2.14 6.85 24.29
CA LYS A 64 2.34 6.56 25.70
C LYS A 64 3.33 5.42 25.83
N ILE A 65 4.37 5.63 26.62
CA ILE A 65 5.34 4.59 26.96
C ILE A 65 5.14 4.21 28.42
N ARG A 66 5.13 2.91 28.69
CA ARG A 66 5.00 2.38 30.05
C ARG A 66 6.19 1.50 30.38
N LYS A 67 6.87 1.81 31.48
CA LYS A 67 7.84 0.88 32.04
C LYS A 67 7.10 -0.33 32.61
N VAL A 68 7.51 -1.54 32.23
CA VAL A 68 6.92 -2.79 32.70
C VAL A 68 8.03 -3.71 33.21
N SER A 69 7.70 -4.69 34.06
CA SER A 69 8.66 -5.71 34.50
C SER A 69 8.95 -6.71 33.37
N GLN A 70 7.93 -7.05 32.59
CA GLN A 70 7.99 -7.95 31.45
C GLN A 70 6.87 -7.60 30.45
N ILE A 71 7.08 -7.93 29.17
CA ILE A 71 6.02 -7.84 28.15
C ILE A 71 5.08 -9.04 28.24
N ASN A 72 3.77 -8.80 28.11
CA ASN A 72 2.77 -9.86 28.02
C ASN A 72 2.69 -10.41 26.58
N SER A 73 3.79 -10.94 26.07
CA SER A 73 3.86 -11.44 24.69
C SER A 73 3.31 -12.86 24.57
N LYS A 74 2.49 -13.08 23.55
CA LYS A 74 2.20 -14.41 22.99
C LYS A 74 3.35 -14.87 22.10
N GLU A 75 3.87 -13.95 21.31
CA GLU A 75 4.84 -14.21 20.24
C GLU A 75 5.62 -12.92 19.95
N ILE A 76 6.90 -13.06 19.59
CA ILE A 76 7.73 -11.98 19.06
C ILE A 76 7.76 -12.11 17.55
N VAL A 77 7.31 -11.05 16.86
CA VAL A 77 7.17 -11.00 15.40
C VAL A 77 8.46 -10.51 14.74
N GLN A 78 9.10 -9.50 15.33
CA GLN A 78 10.32 -8.92 14.79
C GLN A 78 11.17 -8.34 15.92
N GLU A 79 12.49 -8.34 15.73
CA GLU A 79 13.43 -7.69 16.64
C GLU A 79 14.47 -6.89 15.87
N LEU A 80 14.91 -5.78 16.47
CA LEU A 80 16.07 -5.01 16.02
C LEU A 80 16.98 -4.74 17.21
N GLN A 81 18.21 -5.24 17.14
CA GLN A 81 19.25 -4.93 18.11
C GLN A 81 19.82 -3.54 17.83
N THR A 82 19.70 -2.64 18.80
CA THR A 82 20.28 -1.30 18.75
C THR A 82 21.56 -1.20 19.59
N SER A 83 22.27 -0.09 19.47
CA SER A 83 23.50 0.18 20.24
C SER A 83 23.30 0.18 21.77
N VAL A 84 22.07 0.41 22.26
CA VAL A 84 21.79 0.59 23.70
C VAL A 84 20.62 -0.27 24.21
N GLY A 85 20.09 -1.16 23.38
CA GLY A 85 19.00 -2.05 23.73
C GLY A 85 18.45 -2.79 22.51
N LYS A 86 17.25 -3.34 22.64
CA LYS A 86 16.58 -4.11 21.59
C LYS A 86 15.16 -3.60 21.44
N ILE A 87 14.74 -3.36 20.20
CA ILE A 87 13.34 -3.10 19.85
C ILE A 87 12.70 -4.44 19.48
N MET A 88 11.51 -4.68 20.00
CA MET A 88 10.72 -5.87 19.69
C MET A 88 9.35 -5.46 19.20
N ILE A 89 8.83 -6.18 18.21
CA ILE A 89 7.43 -6.17 17.79
C ILE A 89 6.83 -7.48 18.25
N TYR A 90 5.68 -7.42 18.92
CA TYR A 90 5.08 -8.61 19.53
C TYR A 90 3.55 -8.58 19.53
N ASN A 91 2.97 -9.77 19.54
CA ASN A 91 1.54 -10.00 19.76
C ASN A 91 1.27 -10.16 21.26
N LYS A 92 0.21 -9.56 21.78
CA LYS A 92 -0.21 -9.80 23.17
C LYS A 92 -1.00 -11.10 23.28
N LYS A 93 -1.01 -11.72 24.47
CA LYS A 93 -1.79 -12.95 24.72
C LYS A 93 -3.30 -12.74 24.64
N ASP A 94 -3.74 -11.53 24.94
CA ASP A 94 -5.13 -11.09 25.06
C ASP A 94 -5.59 -10.17 23.92
N ASP A 95 -4.76 -9.95 22.91
CA ASP A 95 -5.09 -9.14 21.73
C ASP A 95 -4.45 -9.74 20.48
N ASP A 96 -5.31 -10.26 19.60
CA ASP A 96 -4.94 -10.87 18.31
C ASP A 96 -5.18 -9.94 17.12
N LYS A 97 -5.49 -8.65 17.38
CA LYS A 97 -5.81 -7.66 16.35
C LYS A 97 -4.70 -6.66 16.10
N ASN A 98 -3.73 -6.56 17.01
CA ASN A 98 -2.72 -5.51 17.01
C ASN A 98 -1.32 -6.03 17.30
N HIS A 99 -0.34 -5.37 16.69
CA HIS A 99 1.07 -5.51 17.03
C HIS A 99 1.51 -4.41 17.98
N TYR A 100 2.32 -4.78 18.96
CA TYR A 100 2.82 -3.91 19.99
C TYR A 100 4.34 -3.73 19.86
N GLY A 101 4.82 -2.54 20.19
CA GLY A 101 6.26 -2.27 20.27
C GLY A 101 6.77 -2.42 21.71
N ALA A 102 7.98 -2.92 21.88
CA ALA A 102 8.72 -2.86 23.14
C ALA A 102 10.16 -2.43 22.93
N PHE A 103 10.72 -1.77 23.94
CA PHE A 103 12.16 -1.54 24.04
C PHE A 103 12.69 -2.22 25.30
N VAL A 104 13.73 -3.03 25.14
CA VAL A 104 14.34 -3.82 26.19
C VAL A 104 15.82 -3.49 26.27
N ASN A 105 16.32 -3.18 27.46
CA ASN A 105 17.76 -3.15 27.72
C ASN A 105 18.08 -3.87 29.02
N GLN A 106 19.36 -3.92 29.40
CA GLN A 106 19.87 -4.77 30.48
C GLN A 106 19.09 -4.65 31.80
N ASN A 107 18.45 -3.51 32.08
CA ASN A 107 17.79 -3.27 33.36
C ASN A 107 16.30 -2.92 33.25
N LYS A 108 15.75 -2.70 32.04
CA LYS A 108 14.41 -2.12 31.89
C LYS A 108 13.72 -2.60 30.62
N THR A 109 12.41 -2.76 30.75
CA THR A 109 11.49 -3.05 29.65
C THR A 109 10.45 -1.95 29.57
N TYR A 110 10.19 -1.49 28.35
CA TYR A 110 9.23 -0.43 28.05
C TYR A 110 8.23 -0.95 27.01
N ASP A 111 6.95 -0.93 27.34
CA ASP A 111 5.84 -1.10 26.39
C ASP A 111 5.62 0.23 25.66
N LEU A 112 5.78 0.21 24.33
CA LEU A 112 5.65 1.36 23.43
C LEU A 112 4.21 1.55 22.92
N GLY A 113 3.30 0.65 23.30
CA GLY A 113 1.92 0.63 22.86
C GLY A 113 1.75 -0.02 21.49
N VAL A 114 0.56 0.20 20.91
CA VAL A 114 0.21 -0.35 19.60
C VAL A 114 0.95 0.40 18.51
N VAL A 115 1.61 -0.35 17.64
CA VAL A 115 2.40 0.18 16.51
C VAL A 115 1.84 -0.23 15.14
N SER A 116 1.00 -1.26 15.06
CA SER A 116 0.33 -1.70 13.83
C SER A 116 -0.93 -2.54 14.12
N GLY A 117 -1.81 -2.72 13.13
CA GLY A 117 -2.86 -3.75 13.14
C GLY A 117 -2.33 -5.12 12.70
N ARG A 118 -3.16 -6.17 12.76
CA ARG A 118 -2.81 -7.61 12.69
C ARG A 118 -1.87 -8.05 11.55
N HIS A 119 -1.70 -7.31 10.46
CA HIS A 119 -0.88 -7.73 9.32
C HIS A 119 0.64 -7.48 9.57
N PRO A 120 1.44 -8.53 9.86
CA PRO A 120 2.85 -8.37 10.25
C PRO A 120 3.77 -7.97 9.09
N ASP A 121 3.41 -8.33 7.85
CA ASP A 121 4.25 -8.17 6.66
C ASP A 121 4.57 -6.71 6.29
N ASN A 122 3.93 -5.75 6.97
CA ASN A 122 4.09 -4.32 6.72
C ASN A 122 4.71 -3.56 7.89
N ILE A 123 5.34 -4.26 8.85
CA ILE A 123 6.05 -3.63 9.95
C ILE A 123 7.54 -3.53 9.63
N ASN A 124 8.08 -2.32 9.72
CA ASN A 124 9.52 -2.09 9.56
C ASN A 124 10.07 -1.27 10.72
N ILE A 125 11.28 -1.61 11.16
CA ILE A 125 11.97 -0.93 12.25
C ILE A 125 13.23 -0.29 11.67
N HIS A 126 13.39 1.01 11.90
CA HIS A 126 14.53 1.78 11.42
C HIS A 126 15.24 2.46 12.57
N GLU A 127 16.57 2.38 12.61
CA GLU A 127 17.40 3.30 13.37
C GLU A 127 17.80 4.47 12.47
N LEU A 128 17.64 5.69 12.98
CA LEU A 128 17.97 6.89 12.25
C LEU A 128 18.41 8.01 13.20
N LYS A 129 19.07 9.03 12.64
CA LYS A 129 19.38 10.27 13.35
C LYS A 129 18.58 11.40 12.74
N LEU A 130 17.85 12.14 13.57
CA LEU A 130 17.04 13.27 13.13
C LEU A 130 17.03 14.35 14.21
N TYR A 131 17.26 15.61 13.82
CA TYR A 131 17.34 16.75 14.74
C TYR A 131 18.34 16.56 15.90
N ASN A 132 19.49 15.93 15.62
CA ASN A 132 20.52 15.53 16.59
C ASN A 132 20.10 14.46 17.61
N ASN A 133 18.93 13.85 17.44
CA ASN A 133 18.45 12.77 18.30
C ASN A 133 18.68 11.41 17.62
N SER A 134 19.07 10.42 18.41
CA SER A 134 19.07 9.02 17.99
C SER A 134 17.65 8.47 18.13
N LEU A 135 17.05 8.08 17.02
CA LEU A 135 15.65 7.64 16.97
C LEU A 135 15.53 6.20 16.51
N VAL A 136 14.46 5.58 16.97
CA VAL A 136 13.86 4.43 16.30
C VAL A 136 12.53 4.85 15.70
N ARG A 137 12.32 4.51 14.42
CA ARG A 137 11.02 4.61 13.76
C ARG A 137 10.46 3.21 13.56
N ILE A 138 9.20 3.01 13.95
CA ILE A 138 8.43 1.81 13.65
C ILE A 138 7.33 2.19 12.67
N ASP A 139 7.43 1.67 11.46
CA ASP A 139 6.42 1.78 10.41
C ASP A 139 5.42 0.65 10.60
N GLY A 140 4.13 0.98 10.61
CA GLY A 140 3.04 0.02 10.73
C GLY A 140 1.82 0.46 9.94
N VAL A 141 0.78 -0.37 9.95
CA VAL A 141 -0.43 -0.18 9.17
C VAL A 141 -1.64 -0.69 9.96
N PHE A 142 -2.66 0.14 10.16
CA PHE A 142 -3.92 -0.27 10.83
C PHE A 142 -5.01 -0.79 9.87
N GLY A 143 -4.76 -0.68 8.56
CA GLY A 143 -5.67 -1.12 7.50
C GLY A 143 -5.14 -0.63 6.15
N ALA A 144 -5.77 -1.04 5.04
CA ALA A 144 -5.24 -0.88 3.68
C ALA A 144 -4.78 0.55 3.30
N ASN A 145 -5.29 1.60 3.97
CA ASN A 145 -4.90 3.00 3.76
C ASN A 145 -4.67 3.79 5.06
N ALA A 146 -4.28 3.11 6.14
CA ALA A 146 -4.04 3.73 7.44
C ALA A 146 -2.61 3.47 7.93
N PRO A 147 -1.58 3.95 7.20
CA PRO A 147 -0.20 3.84 7.65
C PRO A 147 0.02 4.68 8.91
N VAL A 148 0.89 4.19 9.79
CA VAL A 148 1.26 4.83 11.04
C VAL A 148 2.77 4.71 11.27
N GLN A 149 3.39 5.78 11.74
CA GLN A 149 4.83 5.87 11.90
C GLN A 149 5.11 6.44 13.27
N ASN A 150 5.71 5.58 14.08
CA ASN A 150 5.94 5.83 15.49
C ASN A 150 7.43 6.08 15.67
N TYR A 151 7.79 7.34 15.91
CA TYR A 151 9.14 7.74 16.25
C TYR A 151 9.30 7.76 17.76
N PHE A 152 10.39 7.16 18.20
CA PHE A 152 10.80 7.14 19.59
C PHE A 152 12.24 7.60 19.70
N GLU A 153 12.50 8.50 20.63
CA GLU A 153 13.84 8.97 20.94
C GLU A 153 14.50 8.01 21.93
N ILE A 154 15.76 7.69 21.68
CA ILE A 154 16.59 6.88 22.58
C ILE A 154 17.74 7.73 23.10
N GLU A 155 17.74 7.95 24.42
CA GLU A 155 18.74 8.75 25.13
C GLU A 155 19.08 8.05 26.46
N ASP A 156 20.38 7.78 26.70
CA ASP A 156 20.87 7.16 27.93
C ASP A 156 20.13 5.86 28.33
N GLY A 157 19.83 5.02 27.35
CA GLY A 157 19.08 3.78 27.56
C GLY A 157 17.63 3.99 28.04
N LYS A 158 17.08 5.20 27.87
CA LYS A 158 15.66 5.49 28.05
C LYS A 158 15.05 5.76 26.68
N ILE A 159 13.84 5.24 26.48
CA ILE A 159 13.05 5.50 25.29
C ILE A 159 11.92 6.49 25.63
N LYS A 160 11.69 7.48 24.77
CA LYS A 160 10.68 8.54 24.96
C LYS A 160 9.82 8.69 23.71
N PRO A 161 8.53 9.08 23.85
CA PRO A 161 7.74 9.53 22.71
C PRO A 161 8.42 10.66 21.96
N PHE A 162 8.49 10.59 20.64
CA PHE A 162 9.07 11.65 19.82
C PHE A 162 8.03 12.25 18.86
N LEU A 163 7.51 11.43 17.95
CA LEU A 163 6.47 11.83 17.00
C LEU A 163 5.63 10.62 16.60
N LYS A 164 4.33 10.85 16.42
CA LYS A 164 3.45 9.91 15.71
C LYS A 164 2.87 10.58 14.49
N VAL A 165 3.09 9.97 13.33
CA VAL A 165 2.49 10.38 12.07
C VAL A 165 1.39 9.38 11.72
N THR A 166 0.19 9.91 11.45
CA THR A 166 -0.99 9.14 11.02
C THR A 166 -1.57 9.68 9.72
N THR A 167 -0.83 10.57 9.05
CA THR A 167 -1.22 11.27 7.83
C THR A 167 -0.47 10.73 6.62
N GLY A 168 -0.09 9.45 6.64
CA GLY A 168 0.53 8.81 5.48
C GLY A 168 1.89 8.17 5.69
N HIS A 169 2.46 7.72 4.57
CA HIS A 169 3.82 7.22 4.52
C HIS A 169 4.80 8.38 4.62
N VAL A 170 5.84 8.20 5.44
CA VAL A 170 6.82 9.23 5.73
C VAL A 170 8.12 9.03 4.98
N LYS A 171 8.79 10.14 4.68
CA LYS A 171 10.19 10.18 4.26
C LYS A 171 10.88 11.33 4.98
N GLU A 172 12.03 11.07 5.57
CA GLU A 172 12.95 12.09 6.08
C GLU A 172 13.78 12.62 4.92
N VAL A 173 13.71 13.92 4.68
CA VAL A 173 14.38 14.57 3.55
C VAL A 173 14.76 16.00 3.90
N ASP A 174 16.00 16.38 3.61
CA ASP A 174 16.45 17.77 3.68
C ASP A 174 15.94 18.52 2.45
N LEU A 175 14.82 19.21 2.61
CA LEU A 175 14.13 19.87 1.49
C LEU A 175 14.83 21.17 1.07
N GLU A 176 15.59 21.80 1.98
CA GLU A 176 16.24 23.09 1.73
C GLU A 176 17.75 22.98 1.47
N GLY A 177 18.34 21.80 1.69
CA GLY A 177 19.78 21.55 1.58
C GLY A 177 20.58 22.17 2.72
N ASP A 178 19.96 22.40 3.89
CA ASP A 178 20.61 23.04 5.05
C ASP A 178 21.23 22.03 6.04
N GLY A 179 21.17 20.74 5.70
CA GLY A 179 21.63 19.62 6.51
C GLY A 179 20.60 19.14 7.56
N LYS A 180 19.41 19.73 7.61
CA LYS A 180 18.33 19.31 8.51
C LYS A 180 17.19 18.72 7.71
N SER A 181 16.86 17.47 7.98
CA SER A 181 15.74 16.84 7.30
C SER A 181 14.40 17.25 7.90
N GLU A 182 13.43 17.58 7.05
CA GLU A 182 12.01 17.56 7.36
C GLU A 182 11.47 16.13 7.26
N ILE A 183 10.29 15.91 7.84
CA ILE A 183 9.53 14.68 7.62
C ILE A 183 8.38 15.02 6.68
N VAL A 184 8.40 14.45 5.46
CA VAL A 184 7.32 14.59 4.48
C VAL A 184 6.42 13.37 4.58
N SER A 185 5.11 13.59 4.76
CA SER A 185 4.10 12.52 4.80
C SER A 185 3.16 12.61 3.61
N LEU A 186 2.92 11.49 2.94
CA LEU A 186 2.06 11.37 1.75
C LEU A 186 0.98 10.29 1.95
N HIS A 187 -0.28 10.60 1.63
CA HIS A 187 -1.36 9.61 1.61
C HIS A 187 -2.50 9.95 0.66
N GLY A 188 -3.31 8.94 0.34
CA GLY A 188 -4.61 9.12 -0.30
C GLY A 188 -4.57 9.19 -1.83
N SER A 189 -5.77 9.17 -2.41
CA SER A 189 -6.01 9.41 -3.83
C SER A 189 -7.26 10.30 -3.94
N PRO A 190 -7.11 11.61 -4.22
CA PRO A 190 -5.88 12.30 -4.59
C PRO A 190 -4.86 12.39 -3.43
N MET A 191 -3.58 12.49 -3.78
CA MET A 191 -2.48 12.47 -2.83
C MET A 191 -2.45 13.79 -2.03
N LEU A 192 -2.37 13.67 -0.72
CA LEU A 192 -2.23 14.74 0.26
C LEU A 192 -0.81 14.73 0.81
N ALA A 193 -0.19 15.91 0.88
CA ALA A 193 1.17 16.09 1.36
C ALA A 193 1.24 16.96 2.62
N HIS A 194 1.92 16.45 3.63
CA HIS A 194 2.19 17.15 4.89
C HIS A 194 3.69 17.29 5.12
N ILE A 195 4.12 18.43 5.65
CA ILE A 195 5.50 18.65 6.10
C ILE A 195 5.49 18.83 7.60
N TYR A 196 6.18 17.94 8.30
CA TYR A 196 6.46 18.05 9.72
C TYR A 196 7.86 18.62 9.90
N LYS A 197 7.98 19.61 10.80
CA LYS A 197 9.26 20.18 11.19
C LYS A 197 9.37 20.29 12.70
N TRP A 198 10.58 20.13 13.20
CA TRP A 198 10.92 20.39 14.59
C TRP A 198 11.27 21.86 14.77
N ASP A 199 10.53 22.56 15.64
CA ASP A 199 10.73 23.97 15.91
C ASP A 199 10.52 24.26 17.40
N ASN A 200 11.54 24.81 18.05
CA ASN A 200 11.54 25.16 19.48
C ASN A 200 11.09 24.01 20.41
N GLY A 201 11.59 22.79 20.17
CA GLY A 201 11.35 21.63 21.03
C GLY A 201 10.00 20.93 20.81
N ALA A 202 9.26 21.31 19.76
CA ALA A 202 7.99 20.68 19.41
C ALA A 202 7.84 20.53 17.90
N PHE A 203 7.07 19.53 17.49
CA PHE A 203 6.69 19.35 16.10
C PHE A 203 5.57 20.30 15.69
N LYS A 204 5.70 20.83 14.48
CA LYS A 204 4.62 21.51 13.77
C LYS A 204 4.41 20.85 12.40
N VAL A 205 3.19 20.86 11.91
CA VAL A 205 2.80 20.28 10.62
C VAL A 205 2.11 21.32 9.75
N ALA A 206 2.43 21.33 8.45
CA ALA A 206 1.71 22.08 7.43
C ALA A 206 1.15 21.13 6.36
N ASN A 207 -0.05 21.44 5.86
CA ASN A 207 -0.66 20.75 4.73
C ASN A 207 -0.43 21.57 3.45
N ILE A 208 0.30 21.01 2.49
CA ILE A 208 0.66 21.70 1.25
C ILE A 208 -0.57 21.88 0.36
N ASN A 209 -1.45 20.87 0.30
CA ASN A 209 -2.68 20.93 -0.49
C ASN A 209 -3.57 22.08 -0.02
N GLU A 210 -3.76 22.23 1.30
CA GLU A 210 -4.52 23.34 1.89
C GLU A 210 -3.92 24.70 1.54
N ALA A 211 -2.59 24.85 1.69
CA ALA A 211 -1.92 26.13 1.45
C ALA A 211 -1.99 26.58 -0.02
N LEU A 212 -1.90 25.63 -0.95
CA LEU A 212 -1.97 25.92 -2.39
C LEU A 212 -3.40 25.93 -2.94
N GLY A 213 -4.38 25.35 -2.24
CA GLY A 213 -5.68 25.02 -2.83
C GLY A 213 -5.57 23.92 -3.91
N ALA A 214 -4.64 22.98 -3.72
CA ALA A 214 -4.34 21.93 -4.69
C ALA A 214 -5.21 20.69 -4.49
N LEU A 215 -5.56 20.05 -5.61
CA LEU A 215 -6.28 18.78 -5.61
C LEU A 215 -5.36 17.62 -5.23
N HIS A 216 -4.15 17.57 -5.80
CA HIS A 216 -3.17 16.51 -5.57
C HIS A 216 -1.78 17.10 -5.42
N VAL A 217 -1.01 16.60 -4.44
CA VAL A 217 0.40 16.93 -4.24
C VAL A 217 1.18 15.63 -4.06
N SER A 218 2.22 15.46 -4.88
CA SER A 218 3.21 14.38 -4.72
C SER A 218 4.60 14.97 -4.53
N HIS A 219 5.50 14.21 -3.92
CA HIS A 219 6.91 14.60 -3.74
C HIS A 219 7.79 13.83 -4.73
N THR A 220 8.75 14.50 -5.37
CA THR A 220 9.67 13.90 -6.33
C THR A 220 11.02 13.57 -5.67
N GLU A 221 11.90 12.89 -6.41
CA GLU A 221 13.24 12.54 -5.92
C GLU A 221 14.18 13.75 -5.86
N GLU A 222 13.90 14.81 -6.63
CA GLU A 222 14.63 16.07 -6.64
C GLU A 222 14.22 17.04 -5.53
N ASN A 223 13.53 16.54 -4.51
CA ASN A 223 12.99 17.33 -3.38
C ASN A 223 12.02 18.44 -3.83
N LEU A 224 11.23 18.16 -4.87
CA LEU A 224 10.20 19.05 -5.37
C LEU A 224 8.81 18.49 -5.10
N PHE A 225 7.84 19.39 -5.02
CA PHE A 225 6.43 19.05 -4.97
C PHE A 225 5.80 19.22 -6.34
N ARG A 226 5.17 18.16 -6.83
CA ARG A 226 4.39 18.16 -8.06
C ARG A 226 2.92 18.32 -7.70
N VAL A 227 2.33 19.40 -8.20
CA VAL A 227 1.02 19.90 -7.76
C VAL A 227 0.05 19.91 -8.93
N LEU A 228 -1.14 19.33 -8.72
CA LEU A 228 -2.27 19.42 -9.62
C LEU A 228 -3.40 20.22 -8.96
N PHE A 229 -3.88 21.25 -9.64
CA PHE A 229 -5.01 22.07 -9.18
C PHE A 229 -6.33 21.53 -9.72
N ASN A 230 -7.41 21.82 -9.00
CA ASN A 230 -8.75 21.44 -9.45
C ASN A 230 -9.08 22.07 -10.82
N GLY A 231 -9.63 21.28 -11.74
CA GLY A 231 -9.94 21.72 -13.11
C GLY A 231 -8.72 21.91 -14.03
N SER A 232 -7.50 21.75 -13.53
CA SER A 232 -6.28 21.77 -14.35
C SER A 232 -5.89 20.35 -14.80
N LYS A 233 -5.27 20.25 -15.98
CA LYS A 233 -4.54 19.05 -16.42
C LYS A 233 -3.02 19.22 -16.30
N GLU A 234 -2.56 20.43 -16.05
CA GLU A 234 -1.15 20.76 -15.96
C GLU A 234 -0.64 20.56 -14.54
N LEU A 235 0.54 19.96 -14.46
CA LEU A 235 1.29 19.79 -13.22
C LEU A 235 2.25 20.96 -13.06
N VAL A 236 2.22 21.57 -11.88
CA VAL A 236 3.09 22.68 -11.51
C VAL A 236 4.09 22.19 -10.47
N MET A 237 5.35 22.57 -10.64
CA MET A 237 6.42 22.19 -9.72
C MET A 237 6.62 23.29 -8.67
N TYR A 238 6.74 22.89 -7.42
CA TYR A 238 7.02 23.76 -6.29
C TYR A 238 8.26 23.26 -5.55
N GLN A 239 9.12 24.18 -5.13
CA GLN A 239 10.24 23.88 -4.24
C GLN A 239 9.86 24.32 -2.83
N TYR A 240 10.18 23.51 -1.83
CA TYR A 240 10.09 23.97 -0.45
C TYR A 240 11.10 25.08 -0.18
N LYS A 241 10.65 26.15 0.46
CA LYS A 241 11.55 27.21 0.92
C LYS A 241 10.90 27.91 2.10
N THR A 242 11.46 27.74 3.29
CA THR A 242 10.91 28.28 4.53
C THR A 242 10.62 29.78 4.39
N PRO A 243 9.40 30.25 4.77
CA PRO A 243 8.34 29.53 5.49
C PRO A 243 7.27 28.87 4.59
N GLY A 244 7.55 28.66 3.30
CA GLY A 244 6.55 28.31 2.30
C GLY A 244 7.00 27.34 1.22
N VAL A 245 6.33 27.42 0.09
CA VAL A 245 6.72 26.78 -1.17
C VAL A 245 6.80 27.82 -2.27
N LEU A 246 7.75 27.63 -3.18
CA LEU A 246 8.04 28.53 -4.29
C LEU A 246 7.72 27.84 -5.60
N GLU A 247 6.82 28.42 -6.39
CA GLU A 247 6.53 27.91 -7.73
C GLU A 247 7.78 27.98 -8.62
N LEU A 248 8.13 26.85 -9.23
CA LEU A 248 9.13 26.76 -10.27
C LEU A 248 8.43 26.96 -11.61
N LYS A 249 8.80 28.01 -12.34
CA LYS A 249 8.33 28.17 -13.72
C LYS A 249 8.84 27.00 -14.54
N ASN A 250 7.93 26.21 -15.10
CA ASN A 250 8.27 25.36 -16.23
C ASN A 250 8.84 26.30 -17.31
N LYS A 251 10.15 26.22 -17.59
CA LYS A 251 10.64 26.65 -18.90
C LYS A 251 9.86 25.76 -19.86
N GLY A 252 8.97 26.37 -20.65
CA GLY A 252 8.17 25.65 -21.62
C GLY A 252 9.07 24.75 -22.48
N ALA A 253 8.46 23.73 -23.07
CA ALA A 253 9.07 22.76 -23.96
C ALA A 253 9.66 23.34 -25.27
N ASP A 254 10.17 24.58 -25.23
CA ASP A 254 10.91 25.26 -26.29
C ASP A 254 12.19 25.88 -25.69
N SER A 255 13.28 25.11 -25.71
CA SER A 255 14.65 25.59 -26.00
C SER A 255 15.66 24.49 -25.65
N GLN A 256 16.13 23.81 -26.69
CA GLN A 256 17.52 23.37 -26.73
C GLN A 256 18.42 24.60 -26.56
N ASN A 257 19.54 24.42 -25.87
CA ASN A 257 20.60 25.38 -25.54
C ASN A 257 20.34 26.34 -24.35
N SER A 258 20.88 25.96 -23.20
CA SER A 258 21.91 26.77 -22.54
C SER A 258 22.63 25.93 -21.49
N ASN A 259 23.93 25.75 -21.72
CA ASN A 259 24.90 25.46 -20.66
C ASN A 259 24.85 26.59 -19.64
N GLU A 260 24.69 26.25 -18.35
CA GLU A 260 25.52 26.71 -17.23
C GLU A 260 24.84 26.42 -15.87
N ASN A 261 25.69 26.07 -14.90
CA ASN A 261 25.42 25.83 -13.49
C ASN A 261 24.73 24.51 -13.10
N LYS A 262 25.47 23.41 -13.29
CA LYS A 262 25.34 22.21 -12.43
C LYS A 262 25.97 22.50 -11.07
N ALA A 263 25.17 22.96 -10.12
CA ALA A 263 25.47 22.70 -8.71
C ALA A 263 25.23 21.19 -8.50
N SER A 264 26.32 20.46 -8.34
CA SER A 264 26.35 19.02 -8.07
C SER A 264 25.77 18.73 -6.69
N ILE A 265 24.45 18.59 -6.61
CA ILE A 265 23.82 17.82 -5.54
C ILE A 265 24.07 16.36 -5.92
N GLN A 266 24.94 15.68 -5.16
CA GLN A 266 25.16 14.24 -5.35
C GLN A 266 23.84 13.52 -4.99
N PRO A 267 23.20 12.82 -5.94
CA PRO A 267 22.02 12.02 -5.60
C PRO A 267 22.47 10.88 -4.68
N HIS A 268 21.66 10.61 -3.65
CA HIS A 268 21.77 9.38 -2.86
C HIS A 268 21.81 8.18 -3.81
N LYS A 269 22.97 7.54 -3.87
CA LYS A 269 23.26 6.47 -4.81
C LYS A 269 22.67 5.15 -4.29
N GLU A 270 21.41 4.92 -4.60
CA GLU A 270 20.83 3.57 -4.69
C GLU A 270 19.96 3.48 -5.94
N VAL A 271 20.63 3.58 -7.10
CA VAL A 271 20.10 3.01 -8.33
C VAL A 271 20.78 1.66 -8.47
N THR A 272 20.01 0.58 -8.29
CA THR A 272 20.44 -0.77 -8.63
C THR A 272 20.71 -0.80 -10.13
N ASP A 273 21.97 -0.64 -10.54
CA ASP A 273 22.37 -0.78 -11.95
C ASP A 273 22.05 -2.22 -12.38
N ILE A 274 21.44 -2.43 -13.56
CA ILE A 274 21.13 -3.78 -14.05
C ILE A 274 22.37 -4.68 -14.18
N THR A 275 23.56 -4.07 -14.28
CA THR A 275 24.83 -4.78 -14.31
C THR A 275 25.14 -5.47 -12.97
N GLN A 276 24.49 -5.05 -11.88
CA GLN A 276 24.62 -5.64 -10.54
C GLN A 276 23.60 -6.75 -10.27
N LEU A 277 22.57 -6.91 -11.12
CA LEU A 277 21.61 -7.98 -10.95
C LEU A 277 22.25 -9.33 -11.29
N PRO A 278 22.12 -10.36 -10.42
CA PRO A 278 22.82 -11.62 -10.54
C PRO A 278 22.40 -12.39 -11.80
N ASP A 279 23.32 -13.11 -12.41
CA ASP A 279 22.99 -13.98 -13.56
C ASP A 279 22.12 -15.16 -13.15
N ARG A 280 22.24 -15.59 -11.88
CA ARG A 280 21.59 -16.74 -11.27
C ARG A 280 21.27 -16.47 -9.81
N VAL A 281 20.07 -16.81 -9.36
CA VAL A 281 19.70 -16.71 -7.95
C VAL A 281 18.67 -17.78 -7.56
N ASP A 282 18.95 -18.48 -6.47
CA ASP A 282 18.03 -19.47 -5.92
C ASP A 282 16.83 -18.81 -5.25
N LEU A 283 15.63 -19.35 -5.49
CA LEU A 283 14.45 -18.97 -4.73
C LEU A 283 14.41 -19.77 -3.43
N SER A 284 14.43 -19.03 -2.31
CA SER A 284 14.08 -19.58 -1.01
C SER A 284 12.56 -19.63 -0.84
N PHE A 285 12.07 -20.77 -0.36
CA PHE A 285 10.66 -21.07 -0.14
C PHE A 285 10.38 -21.31 1.35
N THR A 286 9.25 -20.82 1.82
CA THR A 286 8.77 -21.05 3.20
C THR A 286 7.41 -21.74 3.16
N PRO A 287 7.11 -22.64 4.11
CA PRO A 287 5.77 -23.22 4.23
C PRO A 287 4.72 -22.12 4.30
N LEU A 288 3.63 -22.29 3.55
CA LEU A 288 2.54 -21.33 3.55
C LEU A 288 1.68 -21.53 4.79
N GLU A 289 1.49 -20.47 5.57
CA GLU A 289 0.55 -20.48 6.68
C GLU A 289 -0.89 -20.46 6.14
N LEU A 290 -1.69 -21.39 6.62
CA LEU A 290 -3.08 -21.58 6.22
C LEU A 290 -4.01 -21.33 7.41
N GLU A 291 -5.08 -20.60 7.16
CA GLU A 291 -6.15 -20.34 8.13
C GLU A 291 -7.36 -21.21 7.83
N GLY A 292 -7.94 -21.85 8.85
CA GLY A 292 -9.12 -22.69 8.66
C GLY A 292 -10.35 -21.84 8.37
N LEU A 293 -11.14 -22.21 7.34
CA LEU A 293 -12.40 -21.51 7.11
C LEU A 293 -13.43 -21.88 8.19
N GLU A 294 -14.01 -20.85 8.80
CA GLU A 294 -15.03 -21.02 9.83
C GLU A 294 -16.38 -21.36 9.21
N ARG A 295 -17.15 -22.21 9.89
CA ARG A 295 -18.55 -22.45 9.50
C ARG A 295 -19.38 -21.21 9.75
N GLY A 296 -20.32 -20.95 8.86
CA GLY A 296 -21.21 -19.81 8.99
C GLY A 296 -22.52 -20.00 8.24
N GLU A 297 -23.52 -19.25 8.66
CA GLU A 297 -24.84 -19.23 8.04
C GLU A 297 -25.15 -17.86 7.47
N LYS A 298 -26.07 -17.84 6.52
CA LYS A 298 -26.57 -16.61 5.91
C LYS A 298 -27.31 -15.77 6.96
N LEU A 299 -26.92 -14.49 7.10
CA LEU A 299 -27.64 -13.56 7.97
C LEU A 299 -28.97 -13.10 7.34
N LYS A 300 -29.92 -12.69 8.18
CA LYS A 300 -31.22 -12.17 7.71
C LYS A 300 -31.09 -10.91 6.86
N SER A 301 -30.09 -10.08 7.13
CA SER A 301 -29.81 -8.86 6.38
C SER A 301 -29.11 -9.12 5.04
N TRP A 302 -28.73 -10.37 4.75
CA TRP A 302 -28.05 -10.71 3.50
C TRP A 302 -29.06 -11.04 2.40
N GLU A 303 -29.06 -10.24 1.33
CA GLU A 303 -29.91 -10.47 0.16
C GLU A 303 -29.13 -11.27 -0.90
N PRO A 304 -29.65 -12.42 -1.37
CA PRO A 304 -28.92 -13.26 -2.30
C PRO A 304 -28.79 -12.60 -3.67
N LEU A 305 -27.58 -12.52 -4.21
CA LEU A 305 -27.32 -12.00 -5.55
C LEU A 305 -27.20 -13.12 -6.57
N LYS A 306 -26.26 -14.04 -6.36
CA LYS A 306 -26.03 -15.19 -7.24
C LYS A 306 -25.17 -16.25 -6.58
N SER A 307 -25.13 -17.41 -7.22
CA SER A 307 -24.23 -18.51 -6.86
C SER A 307 -23.30 -18.83 -8.03
N ILE A 308 -22.03 -19.10 -7.73
CA ILE A 308 -20.97 -19.28 -8.72
C ILE A 308 -20.30 -20.63 -8.47
N SER A 309 -20.30 -21.51 -9.48
CA SER A 309 -19.62 -22.81 -9.37
C SER A 309 -18.11 -22.64 -9.44
N LEU A 310 -17.43 -23.03 -8.36
CA LEU A 310 -15.98 -23.02 -8.25
C LEU A 310 -15.32 -24.30 -8.82
N GLY A 311 -16.13 -25.26 -9.25
CA GLY A 311 -15.69 -26.56 -9.77
C GLY A 311 -16.12 -27.70 -8.85
N SER A 312 -15.32 -28.76 -8.81
CA SER A 312 -15.54 -29.90 -7.92
C SER A 312 -14.22 -30.41 -7.33
N ILE A 313 -14.29 -30.91 -6.10
CA ILE A 313 -13.17 -31.53 -5.39
C ILE A 313 -13.58 -32.98 -5.15
N LYS A 314 -12.81 -33.93 -5.70
CA LYS A 314 -13.11 -35.37 -5.60
C LYS A 314 -14.58 -35.71 -5.95
N GLY A 315 -15.10 -35.07 -7.00
CA GLY A 315 -16.49 -35.26 -7.49
C GLY A 315 -17.57 -34.48 -6.74
N LYS A 316 -17.26 -33.80 -5.63
CA LYS A 316 -18.21 -32.96 -4.88
C LYS A 316 -18.12 -31.52 -5.34
N SER A 317 -19.26 -30.89 -5.65
CA SER A 317 -19.29 -29.49 -6.07
C SER A 317 -18.87 -28.55 -4.94
N ILE A 318 -18.21 -27.47 -5.33
CA ILE A 318 -17.95 -26.31 -4.47
C ILE A 318 -18.58 -25.06 -5.10
N THR A 319 -19.31 -24.30 -4.29
CA THR A 319 -20.11 -23.16 -4.76
C THR A 319 -19.85 -21.93 -3.90
N LEU A 320 -19.64 -20.77 -4.53
CA LEU A 320 -19.60 -19.48 -3.87
C LEU A 320 -20.97 -18.81 -3.97
N HIS A 321 -21.60 -18.53 -2.83
CA HIS A 321 -22.83 -17.74 -2.75
C HIS A 321 -22.48 -16.30 -2.41
N VAL A 322 -22.93 -15.36 -3.23
CA VAL A 322 -22.66 -13.93 -3.09
C VAL A 322 -23.95 -13.23 -2.69
N PHE A 323 -23.85 -12.32 -1.71
CA PHE A 323 -24.96 -11.58 -1.15
C PHE A 323 -24.64 -10.07 -1.06
N ASP A 324 -25.69 -9.26 -1.05
CA ASP A 324 -25.64 -7.86 -0.61
C ASP A 324 -25.95 -7.79 0.90
N GLU A 325 -25.26 -6.90 1.61
CA GLU A 325 -25.56 -6.57 3.01
C GLU A 325 -26.52 -5.38 3.07
N THR A 326 -27.75 -5.61 3.52
CA THR A 326 -28.80 -4.57 3.57
C THR A 326 -28.78 -3.74 4.85
N ASN A 327 -28.11 -4.22 5.91
CA ASN A 327 -27.96 -3.45 7.14
C ASN A 327 -26.80 -2.47 7.02
N GLN A 328 -27.08 -1.17 6.98
CA GLN A 328 -26.08 -0.10 6.86
C GLN A 328 -25.15 0.03 8.07
N ASP A 329 -25.48 -0.60 9.20
CA ASP A 329 -24.62 -0.62 10.39
C ASP A 329 -23.54 -1.71 10.34
N ASN A 330 -23.61 -2.64 9.38
CA ASN A 330 -22.64 -3.72 9.23
C ASN A 330 -21.41 -3.28 8.42
N LEU A 331 -20.24 -3.86 8.73
CA LEU A 331 -18.98 -3.47 8.12
C LEU A 331 -18.98 -3.58 6.58
N CYS A 332 -19.62 -4.61 6.03
CA CYS A 332 -19.64 -4.92 4.60
C CYS A 332 -20.81 -4.28 3.83
N SER A 333 -21.44 -3.23 4.38
CA SER A 333 -22.63 -2.61 3.79
C SER A 333 -22.31 -1.55 2.73
N ALA A 334 -21.04 -1.30 2.44
CA ALA A 334 -20.68 -0.32 1.43
C ALA A 334 -21.09 -0.80 0.03
N SER A 335 -21.45 0.13 -0.86
CA SER A 335 -21.96 -0.22 -2.20
C SER A 335 -20.95 -0.97 -3.09
N TYR A 336 -19.65 -0.83 -2.79
CA TYR A 336 -18.54 -1.50 -3.47
C TYR A 336 -18.13 -2.83 -2.81
N GLU A 337 -18.91 -3.30 -1.83
CA GLU A 337 -18.67 -4.54 -1.10
C GLU A 337 -19.81 -5.54 -1.34
N THR A 338 -19.49 -6.79 -1.04
CA THR A 338 -20.41 -7.93 -0.95
C THR A 338 -20.01 -8.78 0.23
N VAL A 339 -20.89 -9.69 0.64
CA VAL A 339 -20.56 -10.77 1.58
C VAL A 339 -20.74 -12.10 0.87
N SER A 340 -19.90 -13.07 1.20
CA SER A 340 -19.92 -14.36 0.52
C SER A 340 -19.81 -15.54 1.48
N LEU A 341 -20.46 -16.64 1.10
CA LEU A 341 -20.37 -17.95 1.75
C LEU A 341 -19.92 -19.00 0.75
N VAL A 342 -19.16 -19.97 1.20
CA VAL A 342 -18.72 -21.12 0.39
C VAL A 342 -19.46 -22.36 0.85
N GLU A 343 -20.18 -23.00 -0.05
CA GLU A 343 -20.81 -24.29 0.19
C GLU A 343 -19.92 -25.42 -0.35
N PHE A 344 -19.58 -26.36 0.51
CA PHE A 344 -18.85 -27.56 0.14
C PHE A 344 -19.22 -28.74 1.05
N ASN A 345 -19.51 -29.88 0.43
CA ASN A 345 -19.81 -31.13 1.15
C ASN A 345 -20.92 -30.97 2.21
N GLY A 346 -21.98 -30.22 1.88
CA GLY A 346 -23.12 -29.95 2.76
C GLY A 346 -22.83 -28.99 3.93
N ASN A 347 -21.63 -28.41 4.00
CA ASN A 347 -21.28 -27.39 4.97
C ASN A 347 -21.16 -26.03 4.28
N THR A 348 -21.47 -24.99 5.05
CA THR A 348 -21.34 -23.60 4.61
C THR A 348 -20.26 -22.91 5.44
N TYR A 349 -19.34 -22.24 4.75
CA TYR A 349 -18.19 -21.58 5.32
C TYR A 349 -18.26 -20.09 5.06
N LYS A 350 -17.94 -19.29 6.09
CA LYS A 350 -17.88 -17.84 5.97
C LYS A 350 -16.48 -17.44 5.51
N LEU A 351 -16.41 -16.48 4.57
CA LEU A 351 -15.14 -15.86 4.24
C LEU A 351 -14.73 -14.87 5.35
N PRO A 352 -13.43 -14.73 5.66
CA PRO A 352 -12.95 -13.93 6.79
C PRO A 352 -13.23 -12.42 6.64
N ASP A 353 -13.44 -11.94 5.41
CA ASP A 353 -13.61 -10.52 5.09
C ASP A 353 -14.71 -10.29 4.04
N CYS A 354 -15.08 -9.02 3.81
CA CYS A 354 -15.97 -8.61 2.74
C CYS A 354 -15.35 -8.94 1.37
N THR A 355 -16.19 -9.32 0.40
CA THR A 355 -15.76 -9.61 -0.97
C THR A 355 -15.99 -8.42 -1.90
N SER A 356 -15.22 -8.34 -2.98
CA SER A 356 -15.30 -7.23 -3.95
C SER A 356 -16.65 -7.17 -4.67
N ALA A 357 -17.20 -5.97 -4.89
CA ALA A 357 -18.39 -5.78 -5.72
C ALA A 357 -18.19 -6.18 -7.20
N SER A 358 -16.95 -6.43 -7.65
CA SER A 358 -16.68 -7.06 -8.95
C SER A 358 -17.40 -8.41 -9.08
N LEU A 359 -17.66 -9.09 -7.95
CA LEU A 359 -18.47 -10.30 -7.92
C LEU A 359 -19.93 -10.06 -8.29
N LYS A 360 -20.47 -8.83 -8.30
CA LYS A 360 -21.83 -8.55 -8.79
C LYS A 360 -21.90 -8.65 -10.32
N GLU A 361 -20.79 -8.40 -11.02
CA GLU A 361 -20.76 -8.31 -12.48
C GLU A 361 -21.07 -9.64 -13.19
N LYS A 362 -21.68 -9.56 -14.38
CA LYS A 362 -21.96 -10.75 -15.21
C LYS A 362 -20.68 -11.46 -15.69
N LYS A 363 -19.58 -10.71 -15.89
CA LYS A 363 -18.29 -11.24 -16.37
C LYS A 363 -17.21 -11.05 -15.30
N LEU A 364 -16.85 -12.14 -14.63
CA LEU A 364 -15.90 -12.16 -13.52
C LEU A 364 -14.44 -12.15 -14.03
N LYS A 365 -14.01 -11.06 -14.68
CA LYS A 365 -12.72 -11.06 -15.39
C LYS A 365 -11.49 -11.31 -14.50
N GLN A 366 -11.53 -10.87 -13.24
CA GLN A 366 -10.40 -10.94 -12.29
C GLN A 366 -10.84 -11.33 -10.86
N ALA A 367 -12.13 -11.19 -10.56
CA ALA A 367 -12.70 -11.42 -9.23
C ALA A 367 -12.64 -12.88 -8.76
N LEU A 368 -12.40 -13.81 -9.69
CA LEU A 368 -12.48 -15.23 -9.43
C LEU A 368 -11.41 -16.01 -10.18
N PHE A 369 -10.68 -16.84 -9.44
CA PHE A 369 -9.82 -17.90 -9.94
C PHE A 369 -10.47 -19.25 -9.64
N THR A 370 -10.47 -20.18 -10.59
CA THR A 370 -10.95 -21.56 -10.36
C THR A 370 -9.96 -22.56 -10.92
N SER A 371 -9.65 -23.61 -10.15
CA SER A 371 -8.69 -24.67 -10.48
C SER A 371 -9.16 -25.66 -11.56
N LYS A 372 -10.18 -25.34 -12.37
CA LYS A 372 -10.85 -26.26 -13.32
C LYS A 372 -9.88 -26.98 -14.28
N ASP A 373 -8.67 -26.46 -14.46
CA ASP A 373 -7.63 -27.00 -15.35
C ASP A 373 -6.46 -27.69 -14.63
N LEU A 374 -6.60 -27.98 -13.33
CA LEU A 374 -5.57 -28.65 -12.54
C LEU A 374 -5.87 -30.13 -12.35
N LYS A 375 -5.24 -30.97 -13.17
CA LYS A 375 -5.08 -32.40 -12.89
C LYS A 375 -4.02 -32.57 -11.79
N GLN A 376 -4.37 -32.30 -10.54
CA GLN A 376 -3.47 -32.50 -9.41
C GLN A 376 -3.45 -33.99 -9.08
N LYS A 377 -2.33 -34.66 -9.37
CA LYS A 377 -2.12 -36.05 -8.96
C LYS A 377 -1.46 -36.06 -7.58
N ASN A 378 -2.13 -36.70 -6.62
CA ASN A 378 -1.55 -37.14 -5.35
C ASN A 378 -1.05 -36.05 -4.37
N HIS A 379 -1.46 -34.79 -4.50
CA HIS A 379 -1.15 -33.78 -3.47
C HIS A 379 -2.15 -33.87 -2.31
N GLU A 380 -1.64 -33.68 -1.09
CA GLU A 380 -2.48 -33.61 0.10
C GLU A 380 -3.29 -32.30 0.12
N GLN A 381 -2.66 -31.19 -0.24
CA GLN A 381 -3.27 -29.86 -0.33
C GLN A 381 -3.51 -29.41 -1.78
N ILE A 382 -4.69 -28.84 -2.05
CA ILE A 382 -5.14 -28.46 -3.41
C ILE A 382 -5.66 -27.01 -3.37
N ILE A 383 -5.03 -26.07 -4.09
CA ILE A 383 -5.64 -24.75 -4.30
C ILE A 383 -6.86 -24.91 -5.22
N VAL A 384 -8.04 -24.62 -4.70
CA VAL A 384 -9.33 -24.87 -5.37
C VAL A 384 -9.79 -23.65 -6.15
N ALA A 385 -9.74 -22.48 -5.52
CA ALA A 385 -10.25 -21.24 -6.09
C ALA A 385 -9.63 -20.03 -5.38
N GLY A 386 -9.75 -18.86 -5.99
CA GLY A 386 -9.41 -17.57 -5.41
C GLY A 386 -10.57 -16.60 -5.58
N VAL A 387 -10.87 -15.82 -4.55
CA VAL A 387 -11.96 -14.84 -4.54
C VAL A 387 -11.39 -13.48 -4.18
N GLU A 388 -11.72 -12.46 -4.97
CA GLU A 388 -11.28 -11.09 -4.68
C GLU A 388 -11.99 -10.53 -3.45
N LEU A 389 -11.21 -10.05 -2.49
CA LEU A 389 -11.67 -9.38 -1.29
C LEU A 389 -11.88 -7.88 -1.55
N ALA A 390 -12.72 -7.25 -0.74
CA ALA A 390 -12.86 -5.81 -0.76
C ALA A 390 -11.53 -5.16 -0.33
N ALA A 391 -11.05 -4.22 -1.15
CA ALA A 391 -9.81 -3.51 -0.93
C ALA A 391 -9.77 -2.20 -1.74
N ASN A 392 -8.90 -1.27 -1.34
CA ASN A 392 -8.68 0.00 -2.05
C ASN A 392 -7.79 -0.15 -3.30
N GLY A 393 -7.89 -1.28 -3.97
CA GLY A 393 -7.05 -1.65 -5.09
C GLY A 393 -7.36 -3.05 -5.60
N PRO A 394 -6.99 -3.37 -6.85
CA PRO A 394 -7.23 -4.70 -7.41
C PRO A 394 -6.33 -5.75 -6.75
N GLY A 395 -6.83 -6.98 -6.72
CA GLY A 395 -5.98 -8.15 -6.54
C GLY A 395 -5.67 -8.54 -5.10
N ARG A 396 -6.34 -8.00 -4.07
CA ARG A 396 -6.36 -8.71 -2.77
C ARG A 396 -7.23 -9.95 -2.93
N MET A 397 -6.62 -11.13 -2.88
CA MET A 397 -7.29 -12.39 -3.13
C MET A 397 -7.27 -13.27 -1.89
N LEU A 398 -8.40 -13.91 -1.59
CA LEU A 398 -8.47 -15.05 -0.70
C LEU A 398 -8.42 -16.33 -1.53
N TYR A 399 -7.36 -17.12 -1.35
CA TYR A 399 -7.23 -18.43 -2.00
C TYR A 399 -7.69 -19.53 -1.05
N MET A 400 -8.53 -20.43 -1.55
CA MET A 400 -9.03 -21.58 -0.82
C MET A 400 -8.21 -22.82 -1.14
N VAL A 401 -7.81 -23.53 -0.09
CA VAL A 401 -7.02 -24.75 -0.15
C VAL A 401 -7.81 -25.89 0.45
N TYR A 402 -8.05 -26.94 -0.31
CA TYR A 402 -8.61 -28.18 0.21
C TYR A 402 -7.47 -29.09 0.68
N ASP A 403 -7.48 -29.42 1.96
CA ASP A 403 -6.61 -30.42 2.54
C ASP A 403 -7.34 -31.77 2.58
N SER A 404 -6.84 -32.71 1.81
CA SER A 404 -7.42 -34.03 1.65
C SER A 404 -7.16 -34.97 2.82
N SER A 405 -6.15 -34.69 3.66
CA SER A 405 -5.84 -35.48 4.87
C SER A 405 -6.89 -35.24 5.95
N GLY A 406 -7.18 -33.96 6.25
CA GLY A 406 -8.22 -33.55 7.20
C GLY A 406 -9.62 -33.42 6.59
N GLN A 407 -9.76 -33.47 5.26
CA GLN A 407 -10.98 -33.14 4.52
C GLN A 407 -11.54 -31.74 4.84
N ASN A 408 -10.64 -30.78 5.11
CA ASN A 408 -10.99 -29.42 5.52
C ASN A 408 -10.72 -28.41 4.41
N LEU A 409 -11.45 -27.30 4.45
CA LEU A 409 -11.13 -26.12 3.66
C LEU A 409 -10.35 -25.13 4.52
N TRP A 410 -9.21 -24.74 3.98
CA TRP A 410 -8.33 -23.71 4.50
C TRP A 410 -8.30 -22.55 3.53
N SER A 411 -7.72 -21.44 3.95
CA SER A 411 -7.49 -20.27 3.11
C SER A 411 -6.21 -19.54 3.47
N PHE A 412 -5.72 -18.74 2.54
CA PHE A 412 -4.72 -17.72 2.78
C PHE A 412 -5.03 -16.50 1.91
N GLU A 413 -4.52 -15.34 2.31
CA GLU A 413 -4.63 -14.11 1.53
C GLU A 413 -3.29 -13.78 0.87
N ASP A 414 -3.35 -13.25 -0.36
CA ASP A 414 -2.20 -12.58 -0.97
C ASP A 414 -2.65 -11.47 -1.90
N TRP A 415 -1.72 -10.57 -2.22
CA TRP A 415 -1.94 -9.53 -3.21
C TRP A 415 -1.41 -9.96 -4.57
N GLY A 416 -2.31 -10.21 -5.51
CA GLY A 416 -2.02 -10.43 -6.91
C GLY A 416 -3.02 -11.37 -7.58
N LEU A 417 -2.82 -11.58 -8.87
CA LEU A 417 -3.60 -12.53 -9.65
C LEU A 417 -2.79 -13.79 -9.88
N LEU A 418 -3.39 -14.90 -9.48
CA LEU A 418 -2.77 -16.20 -9.56
C LEU A 418 -2.94 -16.79 -10.96
N LYS A 419 -1.84 -17.25 -11.55
CA LYS A 419 -1.77 -17.99 -12.81
C LYS A 419 -1.18 -19.36 -12.54
N VAL A 420 -1.67 -20.38 -13.24
CA VAL A 420 -1.18 -21.76 -13.05
C VAL A 420 -0.58 -22.29 -14.33
N VAL A 421 0.72 -22.48 -14.30
CA VAL A 421 1.52 -22.80 -15.47
C VAL A 421 2.68 -23.70 -15.05
N ASP A 422 3.11 -24.57 -15.95
CA ASP A 422 4.34 -25.35 -15.78
C ASP A 422 5.49 -24.48 -16.30
N LEU A 423 6.21 -23.83 -15.37
CA LEU A 423 7.22 -22.83 -15.69
C LEU A 423 8.51 -23.44 -16.23
N ASP A 424 8.91 -24.58 -15.68
CA ASP A 424 10.20 -25.23 -15.97
C ASP A 424 10.07 -26.50 -16.82
N HIS A 425 8.85 -26.80 -17.30
CA HIS A 425 8.54 -27.95 -18.13
C HIS A 425 8.77 -29.29 -17.43
N SER A 426 8.71 -29.31 -16.09
CA SER A 426 8.79 -30.53 -15.28
C SER A 426 7.53 -31.38 -15.36
N GLY A 427 6.42 -30.82 -15.86
CA GLY A 427 5.09 -31.44 -15.86
C GLY A 427 4.30 -31.19 -14.57
N GLU A 428 4.95 -30.66 -13.53
CA GLU A 428 4.28 -30.07 -12.39
C GLU A 428 3.97 -28.60 -12.70
N LYS A 429 2.86 -28.06 -12.17
CA LYS A 429 2.49 -26.67 -12.41
C LYS A 429 2.79 -25.84 -11.18
N GLU A 430 3.41 -24.69 -11.35
CA GLU A 430 3.53 -23.68 -10.31
C GLU A 430 2.32 -22.74 -10.32
N PHE A 431 2.08 -22.11 -9.18
CA PHE A 431 1.20 -20.95 -9.13
C PHE A 431 2.04 -19.68 -9.06
N ILE A 432 1.83 -18.82 -10.04
CA ILE A 432 2.49 -17.52 -10.09
C ILE A 432 1.49 -16.50 -9.62
N ASN A 433 1.76 -15.86 -8.49
CA ASN A 433 0.98 -14.73 -8.07
C ASN A 433 1.62 -13.44 -8.61
N GLN A 434 0.92 -12.79 -9.53
CA GLN A 434 1.33 -11.52 -10.11
C GLN A 434 0.63 -10.37 -9.38
N PHE A 435 1.37 -9.70 -8.49
CA PHE A 435 0.94 -8.43 -7.94
C PHE A 435 0.97 -7.37 -9.04
N GLN A 436 -0.16 -6.68 -9.25
CA GLN A 436 -0.32 -5.67 -10.31
C GLN A 436 0.20 -4.28 -9.91
N GLY A 437 0.64 -4.13 -8.66
CA GLY A 437 0.97 -2.84 -8.08
C GLY A 437 -0.24 -2.18 -7.41
N LEU A 438 0.02 -1.49 -6.32
CA LEU A 438 -0.94 -0.69 -5.58
C LEU A 438 -0.23 0.48 -4.90
N HIS A 439 -0.74 1.69 -5.10
CA HIS A 439 -0.16 2.93 -4.57
C HIS A 439 1.33 3.08 -4.94
N MET A 440 2.22 3.01 -3.95
CA MET A 440 3.68 3.13 -4.11
C MET A 440 4.37 1.77 -4.21
N GLN A 441 3.62 0.67 -4.17
CA GLN A 441 4.15 -0.66 -4.42
C GLN A 441 3.92 -1.01 -5.89
N PHE A 442 4.99 -1.20 -6.64
CA PHE A 442 4.93 -1.49 -8.07
C PHE A 442 4.85 -3.01 -8.32
N PRO A 443 4.41 -3.45 -9.53
CA PRO A 443 4.25 -4.87 -9.84
C PRO A 443 5.42 -5.75 -9.39
N ASP A 444 5.10 -6.89 -8.82
CA ASP A 444 6.06 -7.89 -8.35
C ASP A 444 5.46 -9.30 -8.50
N VAL A 445 6.29 -10.31 -8.32
CA VAL A 445 5.93 -11.71 -8.49
C VAL A 445 6.33 -12.52 -7.25
N THR A 446 5.47 -13.44 -6.86
CA THR A 446 5.78 -14.57 -5.97
C THR A 446 5.38 -15.88 -6.64
N ILE A 447 6.08 -16.96 -6.29
CA ILE A 447 5.78 -18.32 -6.77
C ILE A 447 5.32 -19.16 -5.59
N TYR A 448 4.28 -19.96 -5.83
CA TYR A 448 3.87 -21.05 -4.97
C TYR A 448 4.13 -22.37 -5.66
N ARG A 449 4.63 -23.33 -4.89
CA ARG A 449 4.86 -24.70 -5.35
C ARG A 449 4.46 -25.69 -4.26
N TRP A 450 4.27 -26.94 -4.66
CA TRP A 450 4.13 -28.04 -3.70
C TRP A 450 5.48 -28.62 -3.37
N GLU A 451 5.67 -28.97 -2.11
CA GLU A 451 6.82 -29.75 -1.66
C GLU A 451 6.35 -30.66 -0.53
N ASN A 452 6.52 -31.97 -0.70
CA ASN A 452 6.07 -33.00 0.26
C ASN A 452 4.59 -32.84 0.68
N GLY A 453 3.70 -32.57 -0.27
CA GLY A 453 2.25 -32.46 -0.03
C GLY A 453 1.78 -31.13 0.56
N THR A 454 2.70 -30.24 0.96
CA THR A 454 2.42 -28.92 1.53
C THR A 454 2.71 -27.81 0.51
N ILE A 455 1.97 -26.71 0.56
CA ILE A 455 2.22 -25.52 -0.28
C ILE A 455 3.30 -24.65 0.35
N TYR A 456 4.25 -24.21 -0.48
CA TYR A 456 5.30 -23.27 -0.10
C TYR A 456 5.20 -22.00 -0.93
N LYS A 457 5.57 -20.86 -0.34
CA LYS A 457 5.62 -19.54 -0.99
C LYS A 457 7.07 -19.06 -1.08
N SER A 458 7.46 -18.53 -2.24
CA SER A 458 8.77 -17.88 -2.41
C SER A 458 8.78 -16.49 -1.78
N LEU A 459 9.96 -15.95 -1.50
CA LEU A 459 10.11 -14.50 -1.36
C LEU A 459 9.69 -13.78 -2.65
N SER A 460 9.33 -12.49 -2.53
CA SER A 460 9.04 -11.66 -3.71
C SER A 460 10.30 -11.48 -4.55
N TRP A 461 10.12 -11.43 -5.87
CA TRP A 461 11.26 -11.40 -6.79
C TRP A 461 12.09 -10.14 -6.65
N LYS A 462 11.47 -8.99 -6.38
CA LYS A 462 12.24 -7.78 -6.05
C LYS A 462 13.13 -7.99 -4.83
N LYS A 463 12.64 -8.64 -3.78
CA LYS A 463 13.43 -8.95 -2.58
C LYS A 463 14.59 -9.89 -2.91
N VAL A 464 14.33 -10.97 -3.67
CA VAL A 464 15.36 -11.93 -4.11
C VAL A 464 16.45 -11.25 -4.93
N LEU A 465 16.07 -10.36 -5.84
CA LEU A 465 16.98 -9.63 -6.72
C LEU A 465 17.58 -8.37 -6.07
N SER A 466 17.29 -8.12 -4.78
CA SER A 466 17.72 -6.90 -4.06
C SER A 466 17.34 -5.60 -4.78
N ILE A 467 16.17 -5.59 -5.43
CA ILE A 467 15.59 -4.44 -6.11
C ILE A 467 14.80 -3.62 -5.09
N ASN A 468 15.07 -2.31 -5.02
CA ASN A 468 14.34 -1.42 -4.12
C ASN A 468 12.84 -1.37 -4.49
N ASN A 469 11.99 -1.66 -3.51
CA ASN A 469 10.53 -1.68 -3.63
C ASN A 469 9.88 -0.29 -3.73
N HIS A 470 10.59 0.78 -3.33
CA HIS A 470 10.07 2.14 -3.31
C HIS A 470 10.19 2.87 -4.66
N ASN A 471 11.00 2.34 -5.57
CA ASN A 471 11.19 2.91 -6.90
C ASN A 471 10.15 2.32 -7.87
N GLN A 472 9.90 2.97 -9.01
CA GLN A 472 8.96 2.49 -10.04
C GLN A 472 9.42 1.20 -10.76
N ASN A 473 10.29 0.41 -10.12
CA ASN A 473 10.80 -0.85 -10.61
C ASN A 473 9.68 -1.87 -10.66
N THR A 474 9.66 -2.74 -11.66
CA THR A 474 8.59 -3.73 -11.82
C THR A 474 9.17 -5.10 -12.12
N VAL A 475 8.53 -6.14 -11.59
CA VAL A 475 8.72 -7.53 -12.05
C VAL A 475 7.38 -8.05 -12.54
N SER A 476 7.34 -8.47 -13.81
CA SER A 476 6.11 -8.92 -14.45
C SER A 476 6.33 -10.20 -15.26
N LEU A 477 5.45 -11.17 -15.09
CA LEU A 477 5.38 -12.35 -15.96
C LEU A 477 4.79 -11.95 -17.32
N VAL A 478 5.57 -12.16 -18.37
CA VAL A 478 5.18 -12.01 -19.77
C VAL A 478 5.26 -13.35 -20.51
N THR A 479 4.35 -13.57 -21.45
CA THR A 479 4.39 -14.75 -22.33
C THR A 479 4.90 -14.34 -23.70
N LYS A 480 6.01 -14.91 -24.14
CA LYS A 480 6.61 -14.64 -25.46
C LYS A 480 6.96 -15.95 -26.14
N SER A 481 6.45 -16.17 -27.35
CA SER A 481 6.73 -17.39 -28.13
C SER A 481 6.46 -18.69 -27.34
N ASN A 482 5.34 -18.75 -26.61
CA ASN A 482 4.98 -19.85 -25.70
C ASN A 482 5.95 -20.10 -24.54
N GLN A 483 6.87 -19.18 -24.26
CA GLN A 483 7.72 -19.22 -23.08
C GLN A 483 7.25 -18.18 -22.06
N TYR A 484 7.34 -18.57 -20.79
CA TYR A 484 7.15 -17.69 -19.65
C TYR A 484 8.47 -17.00 -19.33
N ILE A 485 8.48 -15.68 -19.44
CA ILE A 485 9.64 -14.83 -19.18
C ILE A 485 9.21 -13.81 -18.14
N PHE A 486 10.12 -13.48 -17.23
CA PHE A 486 9.89 -12.45 -16.24
C PHE A 486 10.66 -11.21 -16.66
N ASP A 487 9.92 -10.14 -16.94
CA ASP A 487 10.45 -8.84 -17.34
C ASP A 487 10.68 -8.00 -16.08
N VAL A 488 11.95 -7.72 -15.79
CA VAL A 488 12.41 -6.88 -14.69
C VAL A 488 12.77 -5.52 -15.26
N ARG A 489 12.03 -4.50 -14.89
CA ARG A 489 12.24 -3.12 -15.36
C ARG A 489 12.77 -2.30 -14.20
N ILE A 490 13.96 -1.74 -14.37
CA ILE A 490 14.61 -0.89 -13.39
C ILE A 490 14.59 0.55 -13.88
N LEU A 491 14.02 1.44 -13.08
CA LEU A 491 14.02 2.87 -13.35
C LEU A 491 15.45 3.40 -13.18
N THR A 492 16.03 3.89 -14.27
CA THR A 492 17.40 4.44 -14.29
C THR A 492 17.45 5.96 -14.27
N ASP A 493 16.39 6.59 -14.75
CA ASP A 493 16.20 8.04 -14.69
C ASP A 493 14.73 8.33 -14.44
N TYR A 494 14.46 8.92 -13.29
CA TYR A 494 13.13 9.28 -12.84
C TYR A 494 12.50 10.38 -13.71
N GLN A 495 13.28 11.35 -14.19
CA GLN A 495 12.76 12.50 -14.93
C GLN A 495 12.29 12.11 -16.32
N SER A 496 13.15 11.41 -17.06
CA SER A 496 12.81 10.90 -18.39
C SER A 496 11.95 9.65 -18.34
N ARG A 497 11.78 9.04 -17.15
CA ARG A 497 11.15 7.73 -16.95
C ARG A 497 11.81 6.66 -17.83
N THR A 498 13.13 6.69 -17.89
CA THR A 498 13.91 5.73 -18.67
C THR A 498 14.16 4.48 -17.82
N TYR A 499 13.83 3.34 -18.41
CA TYR A 499 13.99 2.03 -17.78
C TYR A 499 15.06 1.24 -18.50
N GLN A 500 15.86 0.53 -17.73
CA GLN A 500 16.60 -0.62 -18.22
C GLN A 500 15.77 -1.87 -17.96
N ASN A 501 15.82 -2.83 -18.88
CA ASN A 501 15.09 -4.08 -18.75
C ASN A 501 16.08 -5.23 -18.64
N VAL A 502 15.73 -6.23 -17.85
CA VAL A 502 16.43 -7.50 -17.75
C VAL A 502 15.37 -8.59 -17.74
N LYS A 503 15.64 -9.70 -18.41
CA LYS A 503 14.74 -10.84 -18.49
C LYS A 503 15.30 -12.00 -17.70
N TYR A 504 14.43 -12.64 -16.95
CA TYR A 504 14.71 -13.89 -16.25
C TYR A 504 13.78 -15.00 -16.74
N ARG A 505 14.26 -16.23 -16.59
CA ARG A 505 13.46 -17.45 -16.64
C ARG A 505 13.54 -18.13 -15.28
N TYR A 506 12.49 -18.84 -14.89
CA TYR A 506 12.49 -19.74 -13.75
C TYR A 506 12.78 -21.16 -14.22
N GLU A 507 13.72 -21.85 -13.59
CA GLU A 507 14.06 -23.24 -13.90
C GLU A 507 14.52 -23.96 -12.62
N ASN A 508 13.82 -25.04 -12.22
CA ASN A 508 14.19 -25.87 -11.07
C ASN A 508 14.40 -25.10 -9.74
N GLY A 509 13.58 -24.09 -9.46
CA GLY A 509 13.72 -23.28 -8.25
C GLY A 509 14.72 -22.12 -8.35
N GLU A 510 15.38 -21.94 -9.48
CA GLU A 510 16.37 -20.89 -9.74
C GLU A 510 15.84 -19.85 -10.74
N LEU A 511 16.21 -18.58 -10.55
CA LEU A 511 16.04 -17.55 -11.57
C LEU A 511 17.31 -17.42 -12.39
N GLN A 512 17.19 -17.55 -13.71
CA GLN A 512 18.30 -17.42 -14.64
C GLN A 512 18.11 -16.21 -15.55
N LYS A 513 19.08 -15.31 -15.57
CA LYS A 513 19.10 -14.13 -16.44
C LYS A 513 19.32 -14.57 -17.89
N ILE A 514 18.44 -14.17 -18.79
CA ILE A 514 18.44 -14.59 -20.21
C ILE A 514 18.64 -13.42 -21.19
N GLY A 515 18.84 -12.20 -20.70
CA GLY A 515 19.17 -11.02 -21.52
C GLY A 515 18.66 -9.70 -20.93
N GLY A 516 19.02 -8.58 -21.57
CA GLY A 516 18.54 -7.22 -21.28
C GLY A 516 18.02 -6.54 -22.53
#